data_AF-A0A2A5FN59-F1
#
_entry.id   AF-A0A2A5FN59-F1
#
_cell.length_a   1.000
_cell.length_b   1.000
_cell.length_c   1.000
_cell.angle_alpha   90.00
_cell.angle_beta   90.00
_cell.angle_gamma   90.00
#
_symmetry.space_group_name_H-M   'P 1'
#
loop_
_entity.id
_entity.type
_entity.pdbx_description
1 polymer ?
#
loop_
_entity_poly.entity_id
_entity_poly.type
_entity_poly.pdbx_seq_one_letter_code
_entity_poly.pdbx_strand_id
1 'polypeptide(L)'
;MKKQWNHKALYLVVVVTTPLLVSGFWGFSPHKELHAVAITGLPHPLFGFYKTYQNDIINRATDADKRKHGVEGEAAKHYIDLDKFPNGIKSCGWYEACDKYGEDSLLERGVLPWNIERVYISLVLEMSKSGEKGDYSTTLNRILRLSADLGHYVGDAHVPLHTTSNYNGQKTGQSGIHALWETHVYETSRTRWTGRKVHAVYIEDIRKWIWNVINDSHSDVEEVLVKERITRERPDAPEIWGYRTRGRTLSLIPTPAFCEEYGRALDGMVERRFYMSAEGIASVWYSAWVDAGAPDLYSDFPLNFLKENNDTCGAFIKLKNELRRFFQDL
;
A
#
# COMPACT_ATOMS: atom_id res chain seq x y z
N MET A 1 71.35 -6.82 38.08
CA MET A 1 70.44 -7.51 37.14
C MET A 1 69.18 -6.67 36.98
N LYS A 2 69.02 -5.96 35.85
CA LYS A 2 67.87 -5.08 35.57
C LYS A 2 66.68 -5.93 35.13
N LYS A 3 65.56 -5.87 35.86
CA LYS A 3 64.33 -6.61 35.58
C LYS A 3 63.52 -5.83 34.54
N GLN A 4 63.49 -6.30 33.29
CA GLN A 4 62.70 -5.71 32.21
C GLN A 4 61.22 -6.06 32.42
N TRP A 5 60.36 -5.04 32.44
CA TRP A 5 58.90 -5.21 32.49
C TRP A 5 58.37 -5.28 31.06
N ASN A 6 57.89 -6.45 30.65
CA ASN A 6 57.21 -6.64 29.38
C ASN A 6 55.76 -6.12 29.49
N HIS A 7 55.51 -4.92 28.98
CA HIS A 7 54.15 -4.43 28.76
C HIS A 7 53.54 -5.17 27.56
N LYS A 8 52.80 -6.25 27.83
CA LYS A 8 51.90 -6.84 26.82
C LYS A 8 50.68 -5.91 26.71
N ALA A 9 50.63 -5.11 25.64
CA ALA A 9 49.44 -4.35 25.29
C ALA A 9 48.29 -5.32 24.99
N LEU A 10 47.29 -5.32 25.87
CA LEU A 10 46.05 -6.06 25.68
C LEU A 10 45.18 -5.24 24.72
N TYR A 11 45.17 -5.60 23.44
CA TYR A 11 44.24 -5.01 22.48
C TYR A 11 42.82 -5.51 22.80
N LEU A 12 42.02 -4.65 23.43
CA LEU A 12 40.59 -4.86 23.59
C LEU A 12 39.92 -4.69 22.22
N VAL A 13 39.68 -5.79 21.51
CA VAL A 13 38.84 -5.80 20.32
C VAL A 13 37.41 -5.59 20.79
N VAL A 14 36.95 -4.34 20.75
CA VAL A 14 35.52 -4.03 20.89
C VAL A 14 34.85 -4.47 19.58
N VAL A 15 34.29 -5.67 19.59
CA VAL A 15 33.35 -6.10 18.55
C VAL A 15 32.08 -5.27 18.76
N VAL A 16 31.98 -4.16 18.04
CA VAL A 16 30.72 -3.42 17.91
C VAL A 16 29.80 -4.32 17.07
N THR A 17 29.04 -5.20 17.73
CA THR A 17 27.90 -5.85 17.10
C THR A 17 26.85 -4.78 16.89
N THR A 18 26.91 -4.09 15.76
CA THR A 18 25.76 -3.35 15.23
C THR A 18 24.59 -4.33 15.24
N PRO A 19 23.50 -4.05 15.97
CA PRO A 19 22.31 -4.86 15.84
C PRO A 19 21.89 -4.69 14.38
N LEU A 20 22.02 -5.75 13.59
CA LEU A 20 21.25 -5.87 12.36
C LEU A 20 19.80 -5.81 12.82
N LEU A 21 19.21 -4.63 12.72
CA LEU A 21 17.77 -4.45 12.72
C LEU A 21 17.28 -5.17 11.47
N VAL A 22 17.09 -6.48 11.59
CA VAL A 22 16.30 -7.25 10.66
C VAL A 22 14.88 -6.75 10.88
N SER A 23 14.53 -5.68 10.16
CA SER A 23 13.16 -5.20 10.05
C SER A 23 12.33 -6.40 9.59
N GLY A 24 11.41 -6.82 10.46
CA GLY A 24 10.53 -7.94 10.17
C GLY A 24 9.73 -7.62 8.91
N PHE A 25 10.06 -8.28 7.80
CA PHE A 25 9.44 -8.16 6.48
C PHE A 25 7.95 -8.55 6.41
N TRP A 26 7.25 -8.63 7.54
CA TRP A 26 5.98 -9.33 7.68
C TRP A 26 4.84 -8.44 8.20
N GLY A 27 5.10 -7.15 8.52
CA GLY A 27 4.04 -6.15 8.72
C GLY A 27 3.47 -5.59 7.41
N PHE A 28 3.98 -6.05 6.27
CA PHE A 28 3.81 -5.48 4.94
C PHE A 28 3.04 -6.38 3.97
N SER A 29 2.59 -7.54 4.43
CA SER A 29 1.96 -8.55 3.58
C SER A 29 0.64 -8.09 2.94
N PRO A 30 -0.25 -7.35 3.64
CA PRO A 30 -1.51 -6.91 3.03
C PRO A 30 -1.27 -6.04 1.79
N HIS A 31 -0.39 -5.03 1.88
CA HIS A 31 -0.06 -4.15 0.74
C HIS A 31 0.49 -4.91 -0.47
N LYS A 32 1.39 -5.88 -0.26
CA LYS A 32 1.89 -6.72 -1.35
C LYS A 32 0.78 -7.52 -2.03
N GLU A 33 -0.12 -8.07 -1.23
CA GLU A 33 -1.20 -8.90 -1.75
C GLU A 33 -2.31 -8.09 -2.40
N LEU A 34 -2.61 -6.89 -1.89
CA LEU A 34 -3.49 -5.91 -2.53
C LEU A 34 -3.03 -5.62 -3.95
N HIS A 35 -1.73 -5.34 -4.15
CA HIS A 35 -1.17 -5.12 -5.48
C HIS A 35 -1.32 -6.34 -6.38
N ALA A 36 -1.03 -7.55 -5.86
CA ALA A 36 -1.17 -8.78 -6.62
C ALA A 36 -2.63 -9.01 -7.07
N VAL A 37 -3.60 -8.78 -6.20
CA VAL A 37 -5.04 -8.90 -6.51
C VAL A 37 -5.48 -7.81 -7.49
N ALA A 38 -5.05 -6.56 -7.29
CA ALA A 38 -5.37 -5.44 -8.17
C ALA A 38 -4.94 -5.70 -9.62
N ILE A 39 -3.75 -6.29 -9.83
CA ILE A 39 -3.28 -6.68 -11.17
C ILE A 39 -4.30 -7.59 -11.85
N THR A 40 -4.96 -8.51 -11.13
CA THR A 40 -5.94 -9.44 -11.71
C THR A 40 -7.22 -8.78 -12.19
N GLY A 41 -7.52 -7.56 -11.74
CA GLY A 41 -8.72 -6.81 -12.12
C GLY A 41 -8.57 -5.88 -13.30
N LEU A 42 -7.38 -5.77 -13.88
CA LEU A 42 -7.10 -4.86 -14.99
C LEU A 42 -7.66 -5.40 -16.32
N PRO A 43 -8.16 -4.53 -17.22
CA PRO A 43 -8.55 -4.93 -18.57
C PRO A 43 -7.32 -5.15 -19.46
N HIS A 44 -7.49 -5.88 -20.56
CA HIS A 44 -6.49 -5.89 -21.63
C HIS A 44 -6.50 -4.55 -22.39
N PRO A 45 -5.33 -4.03 -22.84
CA PRO A 45 -3.99 -4.63 -22.75
C PRO A 45 -3.27 -4.38 -21.40
N LEU A 46 -3.76 -3.46 -20.58
CA LEU A 46 -3.11 -3.01 -19.33
C LEU A 46 -2.74 -4.16 -18.38
N PHE A 47 -3.61 -5.16 -18.26
CA PHE A 47 -3.37 -6.39 -17.50
C PHE A 47 -2.00 -7.01 -17.79
N GLY A 48 -1.66 -7.18 -19.07
CA GLY A 48 -0.44 -7.91 -19.38
C GLY A 48 0.81 -7.09 -19.06
N PHE A 49 0.77 -5.75 -19.12
CA PHE A 49 1.92 -4.89 -18.76
C PHE A 49 2.21 -5.08 -17.27
N TYR A 50 1.18 -4.90 -16.44
CA TYR A 50 1.28 -5.11 -15.01
C TYR A 50 1.62 -6.55 -14.64
N LYS A 51 1.13 -7.53 -15.41
CA LYS A 51 1.47 -8.95 -15.20
C LYS A 51 2.93 -9.24 -15.50
N THR A 52 3.50 -8.66 -16.55
CA THR A 52 4.93 -8.77 -16.87
C THR A 52 5.80 -8.24 -15.74
N TYR A 53 5.47 -7.08 -15.19
CA TYR A 53 6.26 -6.42 -14.14
C TYR A 53 5.74 -6.68 -12.70
N GLN A 54 4.90 -7.71 -12.52
CA GLN A 54 4.21 -7.96 -11.25
C GLN A 54 5.18 -8.06 -10.06
N ASN A 55 6.34 -8.70 -10.24
CA ASN A 55 7.31 -8.89 -9.16
C ASN A 55 7.90 -7.56 -8.70
N ASP A 56 8.20 -6.65 -9.64
CA ASP A 56 8.75 -5.34 -9.32
C ASP A 56 7.71 -4.50 -8.58
N ILE A 57 6.46 -4.50 -9.05
CA ILE A 57 5.37 -3.76 -8.42
C ILE A 57 5.11 -4.29 -6.99
N ILE A 58 4.96 -5.60 -6.83
CA ILE A 58 4.70 -6.23 -5.53
C ILE A 58 5.87 -6.02 -4.55
N ASN A 59 7.12 -6.07 -5.02
CA ASN A 59 8.27 -5.83 -4.16
C ASN A 59 8.37 -4.37 -3.69
N ARG A 60 7.93 -3.43 -4.52
CA ARG A 60 7.88 -1.99 -4.24
C ARG A 60 6.64 -1.54 -3.48
N ALA A 61 5.63 -2.40 -3.32
CA ALA A 61 4.34 -2.09 -2.67
C ALA A 61 4.48 -1.54 -1.23
N THR A 62 5.63 -1.68 -0.59
CA THR A 62 5.90 -1.16 0.77
C THR A 62 7.08 -0.19 0.83
N ASP A 63 7.52 0.31 -0.32
CA ASP A 63 8.61 1.29 -0.37
C ASP A 63 8.20 2.63 0.29
N ALA A 64 6.92 3.02 0.22
CA ALA A 64 6.41 4.20 0.92
C ALA A 64 6.60 4.09 2.44
N ASP A 65 6.17 2.99 3.06
CA ASP A 65 6.41 2.75 4.48
C ASP A 65 7.89 2.73 4.85
N LYS A 66 8.75 2.13 3.99
CA LYS A 66 10.20 2.13 4.23
C LYS A 66 10.78 3.55 4.24
N ARG A 67 10.20 4.48 3.48
CA ARG A 67 10.61 5.89 3.44
C ARG A 67 10.14 6.69 4.65
N LYS A 68 9.10 6.24 5.37
CA LYS A 68 8.47 6.94 6.51
C LYS A 68 9.47 7.43 7.57
N HIS A 69 10.52 6.67 7.83
CA HIS A 69 11.53 6.98 8.86
C HIS A 69 12.78 7.71 8.34
N GLY A 70 12.96 7.81 7.02
CA GLY A 70 14.18 8.34 6.40
C GLY A 70 13.97 9.50 5.43
N VAL A 71 12.72 9.78 5.04
CA VAL A 71 12.37 10.85 4.11
C VAL A 71 11.46 11.84 4.82
N GLU A 72 11.92 13.08 4.92
CA GLU A 72 11.14 14.18 5.51
C GLU A 72 9.80 14.35 4.79
N GLY A 73 8.74 14.52 5.58
CA GLY A 73 7.37 14.68 5.07
C GLY A 73 6.72 13.39 4.53
N GLU A 74 7.42 12.24 4.47
CA GLU A 74 6.80 11.00 4.01
C GLU A 74 5.69 10.53 4.96
N ALA A 75 5.93 10.59 6.28
CA ALA A 75 4.97 10.09 7.26
C ALA A 75 3.56 10.71 7.13
N ALA A 76 3.49 12.02 6.85
CA ALA A 76 2.22 12.73 6.68
C ALA A 76 1.42 12.25 5.45
N LYS A 77 2.06 11.59 4.48
CA LYS A 77 1.40 11.13 3.24
C LYS A 77 0.56 9.88 3.41
N HIS A 78 0.65 9.21 4.56
CA HIS A 78 -0.03 7.93 4.82
C HIS A 78 -1.35 8.08 5.56
N TYR A 79 -1.72 9.27 6.02
CA TYR A 79 -2.93 9.46 6.82
C TYR A 79 -3.58 10.82 6.60
N ILE A 80 -4.80 10.97 7.12
CA ILE A 80 -5.46 12.26 7.35
C ILE A 80 -6.31 12.17 8.62
N ASP A 81 -6.02 12.99 9.61
CA ASP A 81 -6.71 13.04 10.89
C ASP A 81 -8.01 13.86 10.76
N LEU A 82 -9.08 13.27 10.22
CA LEU A 82 -10.34 14.00 9.98
C LEU A 82 -10.95 14.57 11.28
N ASP A 83 -10.75 13.89 12.41
CA ASP A 83 -11.20 14.34 13.74
C ASP A 83 -10.48 15.60 14.25
N LYS A 84 -9.36 16.01 13.61
CA LYS A 84 -8.68 17.28 13.88
C LYS A 84 -9.20 18.45 13.04
N PHE A 85 -10.27 18.28 12.27
CA PHE A 85 -10.96 19.36 11.55
C PHE A 85 -12.35 19.59 12.18
N PRO A 86 -12.51 20.48 13.18
CA PRO A 86 -13.74 20.61 13.98
C PRO A 86 -14.99 20.96 13.19
N ASN A 87 -14.84 21.69 12.08
CA ASN A 87 -15.92 22.06 11.18
C ASN A 87 -16.04 21.12 9.96
N GLY A 88 -15.36 19.97 10.04
CA GLY A 88 -15.11 19.07 8.92
C GLY A 88 -14.14 19.64 7.88
N ILE A 89 -13.75 18.76 6.97
CA ILE A 89 -13.05 19.07 5.73
C ILE A 89 -13.85 18.46 4.58
N LYS A 90 -13.95 19.20 3.47
CA LYS A 90 -14.65 18.75 2.26
C LYS A 90 -13.62 18.47 1.19
N SER A 91 -14.05 17.76 0.14
CA SER A 91 -13.25 17.58 -1.06
C SER A 91 -12.77 18.92 -1.62
N CYS A 92 -11.47 19.18 -1.57
CA CYS A 92 -10.84 20.39 -2.08
C CYS A 92 -9.43 20.10 -2.64
N GLY A 93 -8.95 20.99 -3.50
CA GLY A 93 -7.57 20.93 -4.01
C GLY A 93 -6.55 21.36 -2.95
N TRP A 94 -5.27 21.03 -3.17
CA TRP A 94 -4.18 21.35 -2.23
C TRP A 94 -4.08 22.84 -1.89
N TYR A 95 -4.11 23.72 -2.91
CA TYR A 95 -3.98 25.16 -2.69
C TYR A 95 -5.15 25.74 -1.90
N GLU A 96 -6.39 25.33 -2.20
CA GLU A 96 -7.57 25.73 -1.44
C GLU A 96 -7.49 25.25 0.02
N ALA A 97 -6.98 24.03 0.24
CA ALA A 97 -6.75 23.53 1.58
C ALA A 97 -5.69 24.37 2.32
N CYS A 98 -4.58 24.72 1.67
CA CYS A 98 -3.54 25.56 2.25
C CYS A 98 -4.06 26.95 2.62
N ASP A 99 -4.83 27.59 1.73
CA ASP A 99 -5.42 28.90 1.99
C ASP A 99 -6.35 28.90 3.21
N LYS A 100 -7.06 27.78 3.42
CA LYS A 100 -8.05 27.65 4.50
C LYS A 100 -7.45 27.19 5.83
N TYR A 101 -6.48 26.28 5.80
CA TYR A 101 -6.00 25.58 7.00
C TYR A 101 -4.52 25.86 7.31
N GLY A 102 -3.74 26.37 6.35
CA GLY A 102 -2.29 26.52 6.45
C GLY A 102 -1.54 25.21 6.19
N GLU A 103 -0.44 25.29 5.46
CA GLU A 103 0.37 24.12 5.07
C GLU A 103 0.90 23.33 6.27
N ASP A 104 1.47 24.02 7.27
CA ASP A 104 2.01 23.37 8.48
C ASP A 104 0.94 22.56 9.22
N SER A 105 -0.28 23.09 9.33
CA SER A 105 -1.40 22.39 9.97
C SER A 105 -1.87 21.20 9.15
N LEU A 106 -1.82 21.27 7.82
CA LEU A 106 -2.14 20.12 6.97
C LEU A 106 -1.08 19.03 7.09
N LEU A 107 0.20 19.39 7.09
CA LEU A 107 1.30 18.45 7.27
C LEU A 107 1.24 17.75 8.63
N GLU A 108 0.87 18.45 9.70
CA GLU A 108 0.68 17.88 11.04
C GLU A 108 -0.53 16.92 11.11
N ARG A 109 -1.58 17.20 10.32
CA ARG A 109 -2.83 16.42 10.31
C ARG A 109 -2.85 15.34 9.25
N GLY A 110 -1.82 15.24 8.43
CA GLY A 110 -1.75 14.28 7.34
C GLY A 110 -2.36 14.79 6.03
N VAL A 111 -1.74 14.38 4.93
CA VAL A 111 -1.97 14.90 3.57
C VAL A 111 -2.29 13.79 2.57
N LEU A 112 -2.70 12.60 3.05
CA LEU A 112 -3.01 11.44 2.22
C LEU A 112 -3.88 11.75 0.98
N PRO A 113 -5.02 12.47 1.06
CA PRO A 113 -5.86 12.72 -0.11
C PRO A 113 -5.11 13.45 -1.23
N TRP A 114 -4.38 14.51 -0.90
CA TRP A 114 -3.62 15.30 -1.88
C TRP A 114 -2.38 14.58 -2.37
N ASN A 115 -1.80 13.70 -1.56
CA ASN A 115 -0.69 12.87 -1.99
C ASN A 115 -1.14 11.82 -3.01
N ILE A 116 -2.28 11.14 -2.80
CA ILE A 116 -2.85 10.21 -3.80
C ILE A 116 -3.10 10.96 -5.10
N GLU A 117 -3.73 12.13 -5.05
CA GLU A 117 -4.01 12.95 -6.24
C GLU A 117 -2.71 13.34 -6.98
N ARG A 118 -1.67 13.77 -6.25
CA ARG A 118 -0.37 14.13 -6.82
C ARG A 118 0.32 12.95 -7.49
N VAL A 119 0.33 11.78 -6.84
CA VAL A 119 0.96 10.57 -7.39
C VAL A 119 0.18 10.06 -8.60
N TYR A 120 -1.15 10.15 -8.58
CA TYR A 120 -2.01 9.84 -9.71
C TYR A 120 -1.67 10.71 -10.94
N ILE A 121 -1.66 12.03 -10.79
CA ILE A 121 -1.30 12.96 -11.87
C ILE A 121 0.12 12.67 -12.38
N SER A 122 1.05 12.37 -11.48
CA SER A 122 2.43 12.00 -11.86
C SER A 122 2.45 10.70 -12.69
N LEU A 123 1.64 9.71 -12.35
CA LEU A 123 1.54 8.46 -13.10
C LEU A 123 0.95 8.69 -14.49
N VAL A 124 -0.10 9.50 -14.61
CA VAL A 124 -0.69 9.92 -15.90
C VAL A 124 0.38 10.54 -16.80
N LEU A 125 1.11 11.53 -16.27
CA LEU A 125 2.16 12.24 -17.00
C LEU A 125 3.35 11.36 -17.39
N GLU A 126 3.69 10.35 -16.59
CA GLU A 126 4.76 9.42 -16.95
C GLU A 126 4.30 8.35 -17.95
N MET A 127 3.05 7.87 -17.84
CA MET A 127 2.47 6.97 -18.83
C MET A 127 2.31 7.64 -20.20
N SER A 128 1.94 8.93 -20.26
CA SER A 128 1.75 9.64 -21.53
C SER A 128 3.03 9.77 -22.35
N LYS A 129 4.21 9.57 -21.72
CA LYS A 129 5.53 9.58 -22.38
C LYS A 129 5.87 8.24 -23.05
N SER A 130 5.07 7.19 -22.85
CA SER A 130 5.29 5.89 -23.49
C SER A 130 5.18 6.02 -25.02
N GLY A 131 6.18 5.49 -25.74
CA GLY A 131 6.28 5.62 -27.20
C GLY A 131 6.99 6.89 -27.69
N GLU A 132 7.37 7.82 -26.81
CA GLU A 132 8.21 8.95 -27.17
C GLU A 132 9.70 8.54 -27.32
N LYS A 133 10.45 9.25 -28.18
CA LYS A 133 11.90 9.05 -28.30
C LYS A 133 12.61 9.55 -27.03
N GLY A 134 13.09 8.64 -26.19
CA GLY A 134 13.79 8.99 -24.96
C GLY A 134 14.34 7.80 -24.18
N ASP A 135 14.75 8.04 -22.93
CA ASP A 135 15.22 6.98 -22.03
C ASP A 135 14.05 6.17 -21.47
N TYR A 136 13.64 5.16 -22.25
CA TYR A 136 12.58 4.22 -21.88
C TYR A 136 12.81 3.54 -20.52
N SER A 137 14.06 3.20 -20.19
CA SER A 137 14.37 2.48 -18.95
C SER A 137 14.05 3.32 -17.71
N THR A 138 14.25 4.64 -17.82
CA THR A 138 13.89 5.61 -16.79
C THR A 138 12.38 5.78 -16.70
N THR A 139 11.67 5.94 -17.83
CA THR A 139 10.20 6.07 -17.85
C THR A 139 9.52 4.83 -17.26
N LEU A 140 9.95 3.63 -17.68
CA LEU A 140 9.43 2.37 -17.15
C LEU A 140 9.63 2.29 -15.63
N ASN A 141 10.85 2.54 -15.13
CA ASN A 141 11.10 2.51 -13.68
C ASN A 141 10.23 3.52 -12.91
N ARG A 142 9.97 4.70 -13.48
CA ARG A 142 9.07 5.70 -12.88
C ARG A 142 7.62 5.22 -12.86
N ILE A 143 7.11 4.66 -13.95
CA ILE A 143 5.75 4.07 -14.00
C ILE A 143 5.60 2.98 -12.95
N LEU A 144 6.55 2.05 -12.86
CA LEU A 144 6.50 0.94 -11.88
C LEU A 144 6.55 1.46 -10.44
N ARG A 145 7.43 2.43 -10.15
CA ARG A 145 7.52 3.06 -8.83
C ARG A 145 6.24 3.80 -8.48
N LEU A 146 5.76 4.69 -9.35
CA LEU A 146 4.56 5.48 -9.12
C LEU A 146 3.32 4.59 -8.99
N SER A 147 3.23 3.50 -9.76
CA SER A 147 2.15 2.53 -9.62
C SER A 147 2.14 1.87 -8.25
N ALA A 148 3.31 1.45 -7.75
CA ALA A 148 3.43 0.84 -6.43
C ALA A 148 3.18 1.84 -5.30
N ASP A 149 3.72 3.06 -5.40
CA ASP A 149 3.49 4.12 -4.42
C ASP A 149 2.00 4.52 -4.40
N LEU A 150 1.37 4.68 -5.56
CA LEU A 150 -0.07 4.99 -5.67
C LEU A 150 -0.92 3.88 -5.06
N GLY A 151 -0.62 2.62 -5.38
CA GLY A 151 -1.32 1.47 -4.83
C GLY A 151 -1.22 1.39 -3.31
N HIS A 152 -0.04 1.71 -2.76
CA HIS A 152 0.18 1.80 -1.32
C HIS A 152 -0.71 2.87 -0.66
N TYR A 153 -0.68 4.11 -1.14
CA TYR A 153 -1.47 5.19 -0.54
C TYR A 153 -2.98 4.98 -0.70
N VAL A 154 -3.43 4.38 -1.81
CA VAL A 154 -4.83 3.94 -1.95
C VAL A 154 -5.16 2.82 -0.96
N GLY A 155 -4.22 1.92 -0.70
CA GLY A 155 -4.30 0.93 0.37
C GLY A 155 -4.58 1.56 1.73
N ASP A 156 -3.76 2.53 2.12
CA ASP A 156 -3.88 3.27 3.38
C ASP A 156 -5.23 4.01 3.48
N ALA A 157 -5.73 4.59 2.39
CA ALA A 157 -7.03 5.27 2.37
C ALA A 157 -8.22 4.35 2.67
N HIS A 158 -8.06 3.04 2.48
CA HIS A 158 -9.07 2.04 2.82
C HIS A 158 -8.96 1.52 4.27
N VAL A 159 -7.97 2.00 5.04
CA VAL A 159 -7.81 1.63 6.45
C VAL A 159 -8.50 2.69 7.32
N PRO A 160 -9.57 2.35 8.08
CA PRO A 160 -10.27 3.32 8.92
C PRO A 160 -9.33 4.09 9.86
N LEU A 161 -8.36 3.39 10.44
CA LEU A 161 -7.42 3.96 11.40
C LEU A 161 -6.41 4.95 10.79
N HIS A 162 -6.27 5.04 9.47
CA HIS A 162 -5.47 6.09 8.80
C HIS A 162 -6.26 7.40 8.61
N THR A 163 -7.52 7.45 9.05
CA THR A 163 -8.40 8.61 8.89
C THR A 163 -8.68 9.36 10.20
N THR A 164 -8.00 8.99 11.29
CA THR A 164 -8.25 9.52 12.64
C THR A 164 -6.96 9.69 13.43
N SER A 165 -6.88 10.75 14.22
CA SER A 165 -5.78 10.93 15.16
C SER A 165 -5.84 10.00 16.38
N ASN A 166 -6.86 9.13 16.48
CA ASN A 166 -6.85 7.95 17.36
C ASN A 166 -6.33 6.69 16.64
N TYR A 167 -5.44 6.84 15.65
CA TYR A 167 -4.99 5.78 14.74
C TYR A 167 -4.53 4.48 15.41
N ASN A 168 -3.99 4.56 16.64
CA ASN A 168 -3.52 3.40 17.38
C ASN A 168 -4.30 3.18 18.68
N GLY A 169 -5.47 3.78 18.85
CA GLY A 169 -6.29 3.63 20.05
C GLY A 169 -5.75 4.36 21.29
N GLN A 170 -4.75 5.23 21.12
CA GLN A 170 -4.07 5.93 22.21
C GLN A 170 -4.98 6.89 22.99
N LYS A 171 -6.07 7.38 22.39
CA LYS A 171 -7.06 8.25 23.06
C LYS A 171 -8.14 7.46 23.79
N THR A 172 -8.28 6.16 23.52
CA THR A 172 -9.37 5.32 24.01
C THR A 172 -8.91 4.10 24.80
N GLY A 173 -7.61 3.97 25.08
CA GLY A 173 -7.02 2.89 25.87
C GLY A 173 -6.78 1.59 25.09
N GLN A 174 -6.72 1.66 23.76
CA GLN A 174 -6.67 0.50 22.85
C GLN A 174 -5.35 0.46 22.07
N SER A 175 -4.25 0.91 22.69
CA SER A 175 -2.91 0.94 22.12
C SER A 175 -2.55 -0.39 21.43
N GLY A 176 -2.25 -0.33 20.14
CA GLY A 176 -1.93 -1.50 19.30
C GLY A 176 -3.05 -1.93 18.35
N ILE A 177 -4.24 -1.30 18.40
CA ILE A 177 -5.38 -1.64 17.53
C ILE A 177 -5.05 -1.47 16.03
N HIS A 178 -4.13 -0.58 15.68
CA HIS A 178 -3.68 -0.38 14.30
C HIS A 178 -3.09 -1.66 13.71
N ALA A 179 -2.06 -2.20 14.35
CA ALA A 179 -1.42 -3.44 13.93
C ALA A 179 -2.37 -4.65 14.08
N LEU A 180 -3.26 -4.62 15.09
CA LEU A 180 -4.30 -5.64 15.24
C LEU A 180 -5.18 -5.73 14.00
N TRP A 181 -5.74 -4.60 13.56
CA TRP A 181 -6.67 -4.55 12.42
C TRP A 181 -5.96 -4.84 11.09
N GLU A 182 -4.87 -4.12 10.81
CA GLU A 182 -4.22 -4.14 9.49
C GLU A 182 -3.41 -5.42 9.26
N THR A 183 -2.70 -5.90 10.29
CA THR A 183 -1.81 -7.05 10.16
C THR A 183 -2.42 -8.31 10.75
N HIS A 184 -2.81 -8.29 12.03
CA HIS A 184 -3.03 -9.54 12.75
C HIS A 184 -4.37 -10.20 12.45
N VAL A 185 -5.46 -9.43 12.31
CA VAL A 185 -6.75 -9.96 11.85
C VAL A 185 -6.63 -10.46 10.42
N TYR A 186 -5.95 -9.70 9.55
CA TYR A 186 -5.63 -10.12 8.18
C TYR A 186 -4.92 -11.47 8.17
N GLU A 187 -3.73 -11.58 8.77
CA GLU A 187 -2.93 -12.80 8.74
C GLU A 187 -3.65 -14.01 9.34
N THR A 188 -4.46 -13.79 10.36
CA THR A 188 -5.21 -14.85 11.04
C THR A 188 -6.38 -15.35 10.20
N SER A 189 -7.03 -14.47 9.41
CA SER A 189 -8.26 -14.83 8.68
C SER A 189 -8.04 -15.08 7.19
N ARG A 190 -6.96 -14.55 6.58
CA ARG A 190 -6.73 -14.49 5.13
C ARG A 190 -6.82 -15.84 4.42
N THR A 191 -6.30 -16.91 5.03
CA THR A 191 -6.31 -18.27 4.46
C THR A 191 -7.71 -18.88 4.34
N ARG A 192 -8.70 -18.32 5.05
CA ARG A 192 -10.10 -18.77 5.05
C ARG A 192 -11.01 -17.98 4.11
N TRP A 193 -10.51 -16.89 3.53
CA TRP A 193 -11.32 -16.05 2.65
C TRP A 193 -11.59 -16.76 1.31
N THR A 194 -12.82 -16.62 0.83
CA THR A 194 -13.14 -17.04 -0.54
C THR A 194 -12.66 -15.97 -1.51
N GLY A 195 -11.83 -16.35 -2.47
CA GLY A 195 -11.30 -15.43 -3.48
C GLY A 195 -12.42 -14.68 -4.22
N ARG A 196 -12.37 -13.34 -4.21
CA ARG A 196 -13.28 -12.49 -4.98
C ARG A 196 -12.59 -11.92 -6.20
N LYS A 197 -13.35 -11.77 -7.29
CA LYS A 197 -12.90 -11.05 -8.48
C LYS A 197 -13.01 -9.55 -8.22
N VAL A 198 -11.99 -8.81 -8.60
CA VAL A 198 -11.99 -7.34 -8.65
C VAL A 198 -12.01 -6.91 -10.12
N HIS A 199 -12.61 -5.77 -10.43
CA HIS A 199 -12.65 -5.25 -11.79
C HIS A 199 -12.34 -3.75 -11.77
N ALA A 200 -11.35 -3.33 -12.55
CA ALA A 200 -11.02 -1.92 -12.66
C ALA A 200 -12.18 -1.15 -13.33
N VAL A 201 -12.56 -0.03 -12.71
CA VAL A 201 -13.56 0.89 -13.23
C VAL A 201 -12.91 2.25 -13.48
N TYR A 202 -13.28 2.92 -14.56
CA TYR A 202 -12.77 4.26 -14.83
C TYR A 202 -13.33 5.26 -13.82
N ILE A 203 -12.46 6.09 -13.26
CA ILE A 203 -12.78 7.12 -12.27
C ILE A 203 -12.76 8.47 -12.97
N GLU A 204 -13.95 9.04 -13.22
CA GLU A 204 -14.11 10.33 -13.92
C GLU A 204 -13.56 11.52 -13.11
N ASP A 205 -13.76 11.52 -11.80
CA ASP A 205 -13.24 12.55 -10.90
C ASP A 205 -12.42 11.89 -9.78
N ILE A 206 -11.10 11.83 -10.01
CA ILE A 206 -10.16 11.20 -9.08
C ILE A 206 -10.20 11.85 -7.69
N ARG A 207 -10.36 13.17 -7.61
CA ARG A 207 -10.38 13.88 -6.33
C ARG A 207 -11.62 13.48 -5.55
N LYS A 208 -12.80 13.58 -6.17
CA LYS A 208 -14.06 13.18 -5.54
C LYS A 208 -14.01 11.72 -5.09
N TRP A 209 -13.45 10.83 -5.91
CA TRP A 209 -13.29 9.42 -5.56
C TRP A 209 -12.40 9.22 -4.33
N ILE A 210 -11.22 9.87 -4.26
CA ILE A 210 -10.31 9.80 -3.11
C ILE A 210 -11.03 10.22 -1.81
N TRP A 211 -11.73 11.36 -1.85
CA TRP A 211 -12.44 11.85 -0.67
C TRP A 211 -13.60 10.94 -0.26
N ASN A 212 -14.30 10.33 -1.22
CA ASN A 212 -15.34 9.35 -0.90
C ASN A 212 -14.76 8.12 -0.19
N VAL A 213 -13.65 7.56 -0.69
CA VAL A 213 -12.96 6.42 -0.05
C VAL A 213 -12.53 6.76 1.38
N ILE A 214 -11.92 7.92 1.57
CA ILE A 214 -11.44 8.36 2.90
C ILE A 214 -12.61 8.56 3.87
N ASN A 215 -13.69 9.23 3.45
CA ASN A 215 -14.86 9.44 4.31
C ASN A 215 -15.58 8.12 4.63
N ASP A 216 -15.67 7.22 3.66
CA ASP A 216 -16.24 5.89 3.87
C ASP A 216 -15.41 5.08 4.87
N SER A 217 -14.08 5.06 4.74
CA SER A 217 -13.18 4.46 5.74
C SER A 217 -13.30 5.11 7.12
N HIS A 218 -13.45 6.44 7.17
CA HIS A 218 -13.63 7.14 8.43
C HIS A 218 -14.92 6.76 9.16
N SER A 219 -15.98 6.47 8.41
CA SER A 219 -17.27 6.06 8.98
C SER A 219 -17.18 4.74 9.77
N ASP A 220 -16.18 3.90 9.48
CA ASP A 220 -15.93 2.63 10.20
C ASP A 220 -15.08 2.80 11.48
N VAL A 221 -14.51 3.99 11.75
CA VAL A 221 -13.58 4.19 12.89
C VAL A 221 -14.24 3.87 14.22
N GLU A 222 -15.49 4.31 14.43
CA GLU A 222 -16.21 4.04 15.66
C GLU A 222 -16.49 2.54 15.83
N GLU A 223 -16.91 1.85 14.76
CA GLU A 223 -17.14 0.41 14.81
C GLU A 223 -15.85 -0.34 15.14
N VAL A 224 -14.74 -0.02 14.47
CA VAL A 224 -13.41 -0.60 14.75
C VAL A 224 -13.06 -0.50 16.24
N LEU A 225 -13.21 0.69 16.83
CA LEU A 225 -12.88 0.93 18.24
C LEU A 225 -13.87 0.24 19.19
N VAL A 226 -15.17 0.34 18.93
CA VAL A 226 -16.21 -0.24 19.80
C VAL A 226 -16.14 -1.76 19.80
N LYS A 227 -15.96 -2.39 18.64
CA LYS A 227 -15.87 -3.85 18.53
C LYS A 227 -14.65 -4.40 19.25
N GLU A 228 -13.48 -3.74 19.15
CA GLU A 228 -12.29 -4.20 19.90
C GLU A 228 -12.54 -4.11 21.40
N ARG A 229 -13.14 -3.00 21.88
CA ARG A 229 -13.45 -2.83 23.31
C ARG A 229 -14.41 -3.91 23.81
N ILE A 230 -15.50 -4.15 23.09
CA ILE A 230 -16.48 -5.19 23.47
C ILE A 230 -15.82 -6.57 23.50
N THR A 231 -14.99 -6.90 22.51
CA THR A 231 -14.26 -8.18 22.46
C THR A 231 -13.26 -8.32 23.61
N ARG A 232 -12.58 -7.24 23.98
CA ARG A 232 -11.63 -7.18 25.09
C ARG A 232 -12.27 -7.31 26.46
N GLU A 233 -13.39 -6.64 26.69
CA GLU A 233 -13.97 -6.46 28.03
C GLU A 233 -14.98 -7.54 28.42
N ARG A 234 -15.35 -8.43 27.49
CA ARG A 234 -16.29 -9.51 27.80
C ARG A 234 -15.69 -10.54 28.77
N PRO A 235 -16.51 -11.19 29.63
CA PRO A 235 -16.01 -12.09 30.69
C PRO A 235 -15.17 -13.29 30.21
N ASP A 236 -15.37 -13.73 28.97
CA ASP A 236 -14.71 -14.86 28.33
C ASP A 236 -13.78 -14.43 27.19
N ALA A 237 -13.27 -13.18 27.24
CA ALA A 237 -12.34 -12.68 26.25
C ALA A 237 -11.07 -13.56 26.22
N PRO A 238 -10.59 -13.98 25.02
CA PRO A 238 -9.29 -14.61 24.91
C PRO A 238 -8.19 -13.67 25.39
N GLU A 239 -7.07 -14.24 25.85
CA GLU A 239 -5.85 -13.47 26.12
C GLU A 239 -5.49 -12.61 24.92
N ILE A 240 -5.38 -11.30 25.12
CA ILE A 240 -5.12 -10.37 24.03
C ILE A 240 -3.71 -10.60 23.50
N TRP A 241 -2.73 -10.76 24.40
CA TRP A 241 -1.31 -10.80 24.05
C TRP A 241 -0.69 -12.16 24.30
N GLY A 242 0.18 -12.59 23.39
CA GLY A 242 0.98 -13.80 23.54
C GLY A 242 2.34 -13.67 22.86
N TYR A 243 3.34 -14.33 23.42
CA TYR A 243 4.66 -14.41 22.80
C TYR A 243 4.63 -15.35 21.60
N ARG A 244 5.00 -14.84 20.42
CA ARG A 244 5.05 -15.61 19.18
C ARG A 244 6.33 -15.31 18.43
N THR A 245 6.91 -16.34 17.83
CA THR A 245 8.10 -16.21 16.98
C THR A 245 7.68 -15.79 15.58
N ARG A 246 8.14 -14.63 15.11
CA ARG A 246 8.04 -14.20 13.71
C ARG A 246 9.43 -14.22 13.09
N GLY A 247 9.69 -15.23 12.26
CA GLY A 247 11.04 -15.50 11.73
C GLY A 247 12.00 -15.90 12.85
N ARG A 248 12.99 -15.04 13.15
CA ARG A 248 13.97 -15.25 14.24
C ARG A 248 13.68 -14.44 15.50
N THR A 249 12.61 -13.65 15.49
CA THR A 249 12.31 -12.69 16.57
C THR A 249 11.11 -13.18 17.38
N LEU A 250 11.26 -13.27 18.70
CA LEU A 250 10.14 -13.46 19.62
C LEU A 250 9.49 -12.10 19.88
N SER A 251 8.18 -11.98 19.71
CA SER A 251 7.45 -10.73 19.87
C SER A 251 6.17 -10.95 20.67
N LEU A 252 5.84 -9.99 21.54
CA LEU A 252 4.55 -9.94 22.22
C LEU A 252 3.54 -9.31 21.24
N ILE A 253 2.63 -10.11 20.71
CA ILE A 253 1.66 -9.70 19.68
C ILE A 253 0.27 -10.25 20.00
N PRO A 254 -0.79 -9.80 19.31
CA PRO A 254 -2.12 -10.33 19.51
C PRO A 254 -2.19 -11.85 19.29
N THR A 255 -2.93 -12.54 20.16
CA THR A 255 -3.14 -13.99 20.02
C THR A 255 -4.07 -14.30 18.84
N PRO A 256 -3.89 -15.45 18.16
CA PRO A 256 -4.83 -15.86 17.11
C PRO A 256 -6.29 -15.90 17.59
N ALA A 257 -6.53 -16.36 18.82
CA ALA A 257 -7.87 -16.42 19.40
C ALA A 257 -8.50 -15.02 19.53
N PHE A 258 -7.75 -14.03 20.03
CA PHE A 258 -8.25 -12.66 20.10
C PHE A 258 -8.50 -12.07 18.71
N CYS A 259 -7.60 -12.30 17.75
CA CYS A 259 -7.78 -11.87 16.36
C CYS A 259 -9.03 -12.48 15.71
N GLU A 260 -9.34 -13.75 15.98
CA GLU A 260 -10.53 -14.42 15.48
C GLU A 260 -11.82 -13.85 16.06
N GLU A 261 -11.86 -13.62 17.38
CA GLU A 261 -13.02 -13.05 18.05
C GLU A 261 -13.26 -11.61 17.61
N TYR A 262 -12.21 -10.80 17.52
CA TYR A 262 -12.31 -9.42 17.04
C TYR A 262 -12.69 -9.38 15.55
N GLY A 263 -12.07 -10.22 14.71
CA GLY A 263 -12.41 -10.33 13.30
C GLY A 263 -13.87 -10.77 13.06
N ARG A 264 -14.41 -11.65 13.90
CA ARG A 264 -15.83 -12.01 13.89
C ARG A 264 -16.73 -10.85 14.32
N ALA A 265 -16.33 -10.10 15.34
CA ALA A 265 -17.08 -8.93 15.81
C ALA A 265 -17.16 -7.80 14.77
N LEU A 266 -16.14 -7.67 13.92
CA LEU A 266 -16.08 -6.79 12.76
C LEU A 266 -16.90 -7.30 11.55
N ASP A 267 -17.55 -8.46 11.66
CA ASP A 267 -18.42 -9.03 10.64
C ASP A 267 -17.82 -9.01 9.22
N GLY A 268 -16.55 -9.41 9.07
CA GLY A 268 -15.88 -9.46 7.76
C GLY A 268 -15.43 -8.12 7.17
N MET A 269 -15.44 -7.02 7.95
CA MET A 269 -14.98 -5.70 7.51
C MET A 269 -13.58 -5.72 6.89
N VAL A 270 -12.61 -6.41 7.50
CA VAL A 270 -11.22 -6.48 7.00
C VAL A 270 -11.16 -7.11 5.59
N GLU A 271 -11.91 -8.19 5.35
CA GLU A 271 -12.00 -8.81 4.03
C GLU A 271 -12.67 -7.86 3.02
N ARG A 272 -13.78 -7.21 3.39
CA ARG A 272 -14.48 -6.26 2.51
C ARG A 272 -13.57 -5.10 2.13
N ARG A 273 -12.92 -4.46 3.11
CA ARG A 273 -11.99 -3.33 2.90
C ARG A 273 -10.78 -3.74 2.06
N PHE A 274 -10.25 -4.96 2.24
CA PHE A 274 -9.18 -5.49 1.41
C PHE A 274 -9.59 -5.57 -0.08
N TYR A 275 -10.76 -6.13 -0.39
CA TYR A 275 -11.21 -6.23 -1.78
C TYR A 275 -11.60 -4.88 -2.39
N MET A 276 -12.22 -3.99 -1.61
CA MET A 276 -12.47 -2.60 -2.03
C MET A 276 -11.16 -1.88 -2.36
N SER A 277 -10.14 -2.07 -1.54
CA SER A 277 -8.80 -1.51 -1.76
C SER A 277 -8.16 -2.06 -3.03
N ALA A 278 -8.16 -3.40 -3.23
CA ALA A 278 -7.59 -3.99 -4.44
C ALA A 278 -8.32 -3.54 -5.72
N GLU A 279 -9.65 -3.42 -5.68
CA GLU A 279 -10.45 -2.87 -6.79
C GLU A 279 -10.16 -1.38 -7.02
N GLY A 280 -10.03 -0.60 -5.95
CA GLY A 280 -9.64 0.81 -6.01
C GLY A 280 -8.26 1.01 -6.64
N ILE A 281 -7.27 0.20 -6.24
CA ILE A 281 -5.92 0.20 -6.83
C ILE A 281 -5.98 -0.11 -8.32
N ALA A 282 -6.72 -1.16 -8.72
CA ALA A 282 -6.90 -1.50 -10.13
C ALA A 282 -7.56 -0.34 -10.91
N SER A 283 -8.56 0.29 -10.31
CA SER A 283 -9.31 1.40 -10.89
C SER A 283 -8.48 2.66 -11.07
N VAL A 284 -7.62 3.03 -10.11
CA VAL A 284 -6.72 4.20 -10.27
C VAL A 284 -5.62 3.96 -11.30
N TRP A 285 -5.07 2.74 -11.40
CA TRP A 285 -4.11 2.40 -12.45
C TRP A 285 -4.76 2.44 -13.83
N TYR A 286 -5.96 1.87 -13.95
CA TYR A 286 -6.73 1.90 -15.19
C TYR A 286 -7.08 3.33 -15.61
N SER A 287 -7.57 4.13 -14.66
CA SER A 287 -7.93 5.53 -14.92
C SER A 287 -6.71 6.36 -15.32
N ALA A 288 -5.57 6.17 -14.64
CA ALA A 288 -4.34 6.86 -15.00
C ALA A 288 -3.88 6.52 -16.43
N TRP A 289 -4.02 5.26 -16.84
CA TRP A 289 -3.71 4.84 -18.21
C TRP A 289 -4.67 5.42 -19.24
N VAL A 290 -5.98 5.45 -18.96
CA VAL A 290 -6.99 6.08 -19.83
C VAL A 290 -6.72 7.58 -19.98
N ASP A 291 -6.50 8.29 -18.87
CA ASP A 291 -6.23 9.73 -18.84
C ASP A 291 -4.91 10.08 -19.52
N ALA A 292 -3.95 9.15 -19.57
CA ALA A 292 -2.71 9.29 -20.32
C ALA A 292 -2.89 9.13 -21.84
N GLY A 293 -4.11 8.87 -22.32
CA GLY A 293 -4.42 8.63 -23.74
C GLY A 293 -4.33 7.15 -24.13
N ALA A 294 -4.41 6.23 -23.16
CA ALA A 294 -4.32 4.79 -23.37
C ALA A 294 -3.09 4.35 -24.20
N PRO A 295 -1.87 4.81 -23.86
CA PRO A 295 -0.68 4.55 -24.66
C PRO A 295 -0.32 3.06 -24.69
N ASP A 296 0.35 2.62 -25.75
CA ASP A 296 0.92 1.27 -25.81
C ASP A 296 2.13 1.19 -24.87
N LEU A 297 1.90 0.68 -23.66
CA LEU A 297 2.96 0.44 -22.68
C LEU A 297 3.92 -0.69 -23.11
N TYR A 298 3.66 -1.36 -24.24
CA TYR A 298 4.48 -2.42 -24.81
C TYR A 298 5.29 -2.05 -26.05
N SER A 299 5.21 -0.80 -26.52
CA SER A 299 5.84 -0.39 -27.78
C SER A 299 7.32 -0.74 -27.87
N ASP A 300 8.00 -0.90 -26.73
CA ASP A 300 9.47 -1.02 -26.63
C ASP A 300 9.97 -2.31 -25.97
N PHE A 301 9.16 -3.39 -25.91
CA PHE A 301 9.66 -4.70 -25.50
C PHE A 301 10.80 -5.15 -26.43
N PRO A 302 12.03 -5.41 -25.92
CA PRO A 302 13.02 -6.12 -26.71
C PRO A 302 12.42 -7.47 -27.05
N LEU A 303 12.37 -7.81 -28.35
CA LEU A 303 11.89 -9.09 -28.88
C LEU A 303 12.48 -10.32 -28.16
N ASN A 304 13.60 -10.15 -27.45
CA ASN A 304 14.28 -11.17 -26.67
C ASN A 304 13.57 -11.52 -25.34
N PHE A 305 12.86 -10.59 -24.70
CA PHE A 305 12.11 -10.87 -23.45
C PHE A 305 10.86 -11.72 -23.70
N LEU A 306 10.32 -11.70 -24.92
CA LEU A 306 9.17 -12.52 -25.30
C LEU A 306 9.57 -13.98 -25.59
N LYS A 307 10.85 -14.27 -25.85
CA LYS A 307 11.33 -15.63 -26.15
C LYS A 307 11.57 -16.52 -24.92
N GLU A 308 11.72 -15.93 -23.73
CA GLU A 308 12.07 -16.70 -22.52
C GLU A 308 10.84 -17.27 -21.78
N ASN A 309 9.63 -16.78 -22.06
CA ASN A 309 8.37 -17.31 -21.50
C ASN A 309 7.61 -18.14 -22.56
N ASN A 310 8.11 -19.35 -22.82
CA ASN A 310 7.55 -20.31 -23.78
C ASN A 310 6.27 -20.98 -23.28
N ASP A 311 5.16 -20.24 -23.29
CA ASP A 311 3.80 -20.80 -23.54
C ASP A 311 2.74 -19.70 -23.74
N THR A 312 2.93 -18.50 -23.17
CA THR A 312 2.04 -17.34 -23.36
C THR A 312 2.39 -16.51 -24.60
N CYS A 313 3.60 -16.65 -25.12
CA CYS A 313 4.13 -15.84 -26.22
C CYS A 313 3.39 -16.04 -27.56
N GLY A 314 2.98 -17.28 -27.87
CA GLY A 314 2.26 -17.58 -29.11
C GLY A 314 0.89 -16.88 -29.20
N ALA A 315 0.16 -16.87 -28.09
CA ALA A 315 -1.14 -16.21 -28.00
C ALA A 315 -1.01 -14.67 -28.07
N PHE A 316 -0.01 -14.10 -27.39
CA PHE A 316 0.25 -12.66 -27.40
C PHE A 316 0.72 -12.14 -28.76
N ILE A 317 1.60 -12.87 -29.46
CA ILE A 317 2.04 -12.49 -30.81
C ILE A 317 0.88 -12.58 -31.80
N LYS A 318 0.05 -13.62 -31.68
CA LYS A 318 -1.15 -13.77 -32.52
C LYS A 318 -2.14 -12.62 -32.29
N LEU A 319 -2.41 -12.28 -31.02
CA LEU A 319 -3.28 -11.18 -30.64
C LEU A 319 -2.75 -9.81 -31.08
N LYS A 320 -1.44 -9.55 -30.94
CA LYS A 320 -0.80 -8.32 -31.44
C LYS A 320 -0.94 -8.17 -32.95
N ASN A 321 -0.79 -9.27 -33.70
CA ASN A 321 -0.95 -9.26 -35.14
C ASN A 321 -2.43 -9.12 -35.58
N GLU A 322 -3.37 -9.69 -34.83
CA GLU A 322 -4.81 -9.53 -35.07
C GLU A 322 -5.28 -8.09 -34.77
N LEU A 323 -4.85 -7.50 -33.66
CA LEU A 323 -5.15 -6.10 -33.32
C LEU A 323 -4.55 -5.13 -34.34
N ARG A 324 -3.31 -5.36 -34.79
CA ARG A 324 -2.67 -4.53 -35.81
C ARG A 324 -3.39 -4.56 -37.16
N ARG A 325 -4.01 -5.69 -37.53
CA ARG A 325 -4.86 -5.79 -38.73
C ARG A 325 -6.18 -5.06 -38.54
N PHE A 326 -6.83 -5.23 -37.38
CA PHE A 326 -8.09 -4.57 -37.08
C PHE A 326 -8.02 -3.04 -37.15
N PHE A 327 -6.91 -2.42 -36.72
CA PHE A 327 -6.68 -0.98 -36.80
C PHE A 327 -6.10 -0.48 -38.14
N GLN A 328 -5.80 -1.37 -39.09
CA GLN A 328 -5.39 -0.99 -40.46
C GLN A 328 -6.55 -0.99 -41.45
N ASP A 329 -7.64 -1.70 -41.11
CA ASP A 329 -8.85 -1.83 -41.92
C ASP A 329 -10.01 -0.91 -41.46
N LEU A 330 -9.74 -0.01 -40.50
CA LEU A 330 -10.56 1.14 -40.08
C LEU A 330 -9.84 2.44 -40.47
#